data_AF-A0A2R4A9J6-F1
#
_entry.id   AF-A0A2R4A9J6-F1
#
_cell.length_a   1.000
_cell.length_b   1.000
_cell.length_c   1.000
_cell.angle_alpha   90.00
_cell.angle_beta   90.00
_cell.angle_gamma   90.00
#
_symmetry.space_group_name_H-M   'P 1'
#
loop_
_entity.id
_entity.type
_entity.pdbx_description
1 polymer ?
#
loop_
_entity_poly.entity_id
_entity_poly.type
_entity_poly.pdbx_seq_one_letter_code
_entity_poly.pdbx_strand_id
1 'polypeptide(L)'
;MIEQNRSFPDDFGFDYCLMWISTEKYPSFISRPHPDSGEIIHDVRDNSKPFAHKLPILIDPDGINVVPVNLYLHSLLADPDISSDKTIQSHAVALLSFYRWLSTEIPEHTHPRTGLLVDEKPPLTIYDCTEKVEESPIVRYRDYLLENLYTKDETGKVGGSPSTASNYVLKVVNYFIFLHRQRIISISKTFRPFEFKAKTVRISNKGNRAQHEMLSHLNRSHSKEIIVYTTGLTRPFKNIKKPQDADIRELNPLREDEKQELYKHLDIENSSDTKALMVYLKTETGLRLEELITFPASVVDKPKAKVVKVQIGENINGCLTKFKKNRTIEIPASVMDLLYEYK
;
A
#
# COMPACT_ATOMS: atom_id res chain seq x y z
N MET A 1 2.56 5.45 -26.69
CA MET A 1 1.53 6.49 -26.91
C MET A 1 0.76 6.65 -25.60
N ILE A 2 0.78 7.83 -24.96
CA ILE A 2 0.06 8.05 -23.69
C ILE A 2 -1.39 8.42 -24.03
N GLU A 3 -2.31 7.48 -23.94
CA GLU A 3 -3.74 7.79 -24.05
C GLU A 3 -4.21 8.39 -22.72
N GLN A 4 -4.61 9.66 -22.75
CA GLN A 4 -5.23 10.34 -21.62
C GLN A 4 -6.74 10.07 -21.61
N ASN A 5 -7.28 9.77 -20.44
CA ASN A 5 -8.72 9.64 -20.25
C ASN A 5 -9.37 11.02 -20.42
N ARG A 6 -10.40 11.15 -21.27
CA ARG A 6 -10.95 12.45 -21.73
C ARG A 6 -11.73 13.25 -20.68
N SER A 7 -11.78 12.78 -19.43
CA SER A 7 -12.45 13.46 -18.31
C SER A 7 -11.41 13.98 -17.33
N PHE A 8 -11.34 15.31 -17.18
CA PHE A 8 -10.54 15.94 -16.14
C PHE A 8 -11.22 15.79 -14.77
N PRO A 9 -10.46 15.58 -13.68
CA PRO A 9 -11.00 15.65 -12.32
C PRO A 9 -11.63 17.03 -12.05
N ASP A 10 -12.65 17.08 -11.20
CA ASP A 10 -13.32 18.34 -10.82
C ASP A 10 -12.36 19.36 -10.19
N ASP A 11 -11.30 18.87 -9.52
CA ASP A 11 -10.27 19.67 -8.88
C ASP A 11 -9.24 20.26 -9.87
N PHE A 12 -9.28 19.87 -11.15
CA PHE A 12 -8.30 20.29 -12.16
C PHE A 12 -8.38 21.80 -12.43
N GLY A 13 -7.24 22.50 -12.31
CA GLY A 13 -7.18 23.95 -12.48
C GLY A 13 -7.51 24.75 -11.21
N PHE A 14 -7.82 24.08 -10.10
CA PHE A 14 -8.16 24.70 -8.82
C PHE A 14 -7.27 24.23 -7.66
N ASP A 15 -6.96 22.92 -7.64
CA ASP A 15 -6.13 22.30 -6.62
C ASP A 15 -5.21 21.25 -7.27
N TYR A 16 -4.23 20.74 -6.51
CA TYR A 16 -3.50 19.55 -6.92
C TYR A 16 -4.49 18.41 -7.17
N CYS A 17 -4.30 17.67 -8.26
CA CYS A 17 -5.18 16.56 -8.60
C CYS A 17 -4.40 15.36 -9.17
N LEU A 18 -5.03 14.20 -9.14
CA LEU A 18 -4.50 12.98 -9.75
C LEU A 18 -5.18 12.74 -11.09
N MET A 19 -4.38 12.67 -12.15
CA MET A 19 -4.84 12.22 -13.47
C MET A 19 -4.32 10.82 -13.76
N TRP A 20 -5.11 10.02 -14.48
CA TRP A 20 -4.74 8.66 -14.85
C TRP A 20 -4.31 8.60 -16.30
N ILE A 21 -3.10 8.10 -16.52
CA ILE A 21 -2.55 7.88 -17.85
C ILE A 21 -2.31 6.40 -18.11
N SER A 22 -2.47 6.00 -19.37
CA SER A 22 -2.05 4.66 -19.81
C SER A 22 -0.59 4.71 -20.24
N THR A 23 0.26 3.93 -19.58
CA THR A 23 1.70 3.83 -19.90
C THR A 23 2.16 2.39 -19.97
N GLU A 24 3.18 2.11 -20.78
CA GLU A 24 3.83 0.80 -20.78
C GLU A 24 4.78 0.66 -19.59
N LYS A 25 4.80 -0.53 -18.97
CA LYS A 25 5.69 -0.84 -17.83
C LYS A 25 7.18 -0.88 -18.22
N TYR A 26 7.48 -1.36 -19.43
CA TYR A 26 8.83 -1.50 -19.96
C TYR A 26 8.90 -0.94 -21.38
N PRO A 27 8.91 0.40 -21.55
CA PRO A 27 9.06 0.99 -22.86
C PRO A 27 10.43 0.58 -23.43
N SER A 28 10.46 0.11 -24.67
CA SER A 28 11.71 -0.14 -25.38
C SER A 28 11.94 0.98 -26.38
N PHE A 29 13.18 1.41 -26.52
CA PHE A 29 13.55 2.53 -27.39
C PHE A 29 14.42 2.02 -28.54
N ILE A 30 14.19 2.55 -29.74
CA ILE A 30 15.06 2.37 -30.90
C ILE A 30 15.76 3.70 -31.13
N SER A 31 17.08 3.64 -31.24
CA SER A 31 17.88 4.81 -31.62
C SER A 31 18.18 4.69 -33.10
N ARG A 32 17.80 5.69 -33.89
CA ARG A 32 18.11 5.76 -35.32
C ARG A 32 18.70 7.12 -35.68
N PRO A 33 19.73 7.19 -36.53
CA PRO A 33 20.22 8.47 -37.02
C PRO A 33 19.13 9.13 -37.88
N HIS A 34 18.91 10.42 -37.66
CA HIS A 34 18.04 11.24 -38.49
C HIS A 34 18.61 11.26 -39.92
N PRO A 35 17.79 10.95 -40.95
CA PRO A 35 18.27 10.80 -42.32
C PRO A 35 19.00 12.06 -42.83
N ASP A 36 18.56 13.25 -42.42
CA ASP A 36 19.14 14.52 -42.91
C ASP A 36 20.20 15.17 -41.99
N SER A 37 20.06 15.08 -40.65
CA SER A 37 20.96 15.79 -39.72
C SER A 37 22.06 14.90 -39.12
N GLY A 38 21.94 13.57 -39.24
CA GLY A 38 22.82 12.62 -38.57
C GLY A 38 22.65 12.56 -37.04
N GLU A 39 21.75 13.36 -36.46
CA GLU A 39 21.45 13.33 -35.03
C GLU A 39 20.76 12.02 -34.65
N ILE A 40 21.09 11.47 -33.49
CA ILE A 40 20.46 10.23 -33.02
C ILE A 40 19.06 10.57 -32.49
N ILE A 41 18.03 10.14 -33.21
CA ILE A 41 16.64 10.18 -32.76
C ILE A 41 16.35 8.94 -31.93
N HIS A 42 15.79 9.13 -30.75
CA HIS A 42 15.27 8.06 -29.91
C HIS A 42 13.75 7.95 -30.12
N ASP A 43 13.29 6.88 -30.77
CA ASP A 43 11.88 6.56 -30.92
C ASP A 43 11.46 5.45 -29.96
N VAL A 44 10.22 5.49 -29.48
CA VAL A 44 9.64 4.38 -28.72
C VAL A 44 9.31 3.27 -29.71
N ARG A 45 9.81 2.06 -29.46
CA ARG A 45 9.51 0.88 -30.25
C ARG A 45 8.05 0.49 -30.01
N ASP A 46 7.27 0.38 -31.07
CA ASP A 46 5.93 -0.19 -30.99
C ASP A 46 6.01 -1.66 -30.57
N ASN A 47 5.63 -1.93 -29.33
CA ASN A 47 5.51 -3.27 -28.81
C ASN A 47 4.22 -3.89 -29.35
N SER A 48 4.32 -5.04 -30.02
CA SER A 48 3.15 -5.78 -30.57
C SER A 48 2.16 -6.27 -29.50
N LYS A 49 2.55 -6.26 -28.22
CA LYS A 49 1.69 -6.48 -27.05
C LYS A 49 2.05 -5.47 -25.94
N PRO A 50 1.50 -4.25 -25.97
CA PRO A 50 1.80 -3.25 -24.95
C PRO A 50 1.22 -3.72 -23.61
N PHE A 51 2.07 -3.85 -22.59
CA PHE A 51 1.60 -4.03 -21.20
C PHE A 51 1.18 -2.66 -20.65
N ALA A 52 0.03 -2.18 -21.11
CA ALA A 52 -0.56 -0.93 -20.65
C ALA A 52 -0.94 -1.04 -19.17
N HIS A 53 -0.40 -0.16 -18.33
CA HIS A 53 -0.76 0.01 -16.94
C HIS A 53 -1.34 1.41 -16.75
N LYS A 54 -2.34 1.51 -15.86
CA LYS A 54 -2.90 2.80 -15.46
C LYS A 54 -2.00 3.39 -14.37
N LEU A 55 -1.31 4.47 -14.70
CA LEU A 55 -0.46 5.19 -13.77
C LEU A 55 -1.15 6.49 -13.34
N PRO A 56 -1.29 6.74 -12.03
CA PRO A 56 -1.67 8.05 -11.54
C PRO A 56 -0.49 9.02 -11.66
N ILE A 57 -0.73 10.22 -12.17
CA ILE A 57 0.20 11.34 -12.19
C ILE A 57 -0.38 12.48 -11.37
N LEU A 58 0.49 13.22 -10.69
CA LEU A 58 0.15 14.40 -9.92
C LEU A 58 0.36 15.65 -10.78
N ILE A 59 -0.65 16.50 -10.77
CA ILE A 59 -0.69 17.79 -11.47
C ILE A 59 -0.97 18.87 -10.44
N ASP A 60 -0.31 20.01 -10.57
CA ASP A 60 -0.53 21.18 -9.73
C ASP A 60 -1.75 22.02 -10.18
N PRO A 61 -2.15 23.06 -9.43
CA PRO A 61 -3.28 23.91 -9.79
C PRO A 61 -3.13 24.63 -11.14
N ASP A 62 -1.90 24.86 -11.60
CA ASP A 62 -1.60 25.52 -12.87
C ASP A 62 -1.65 24.55 -14.06
N GLY A 63 -1.97 23.26 -13.82
CA GLY A 63 -2.01 22.23 -14.85
C GLY A 63 -0.62 21.68 -15.22
N ILE A 64 0.41 21.99 -14.42
CA ILE A 64 1.78 21.57 -14.64
C ILE A 64 2.04 20.26 -13.89
N ASN A 65 2.80 19.38 -14.54
CA ASN A 65 3.20 18.11 -13.95
C ASN A 65 4.13 18.33 -12.76
N VAL A 66 3.82 17.72 -11.62
CA VAL A 66 4.73 17.66 -10.47
C VAL A 66 5.81 16.62 -10.75
N VAL A 67 6.83 17.03 -11.51
CA VAL A 67 7.87 16.15 -12.08
C VAL A 67 8.51 15.22 -11.03
N PRO A 68 8.96 15.69 -9.85
CA PRO A 68 9.59 14.81 -8.87
C PRO A 68 8.68 13.67 -8.39
N VAL A 69 7.37 13.95 -8.20
CA VAL A 69 6.37 12.94 -7.82
C VAL A 69 6.12 11.97 -8.96
N ASN A 70 5.95 12.48 -10.18
CA ASN A 70 5.66 11.64 -11.33
C ASN A 70 6.83 10.69 -11.65
N LEU A 71 8.07 11.15 -11.50
CA LEU A 71 9.26 10.30 -11.59
C LEU A 71 9.24 9.18 -10.52
N TYR A 72 8.85 9.49 -9.29
CA TYR A 72 8.73 8.50 -8.24
C TYR A 72 7.64 7.48 -8.53
N LEU A 73 6.44 7.90 -8.94
CA LEU A 73 5.33 7.00 -9.27
C LEU A 73 5.68 6.09 -10.45
N HIS A 74 6.37 6.61 -11.46
CA HIS A 74 6.95 5.79 -12.54
C HIS A 74 7.98 4.78 -12.03
N SER A 75 8.84 5.17 -11.07
CA SER A 75 9.83 4.23 -10.50
C SER A 75 9.18 3.07 -9.76
N LEU A 76 8.03 3.30 -9.10
CA LEU A 76 7.25 2.24 -8.45
C LEU A 76 6.61 1.31 -9.48
N LEU A 77 6.19 1.82 -10.63
CA LEU A 77 5.70 1.00 -11.72
C LEU A 77 6.80 0.10 -12.30
N ALA A 78 8.04 0.59 -12.41
CA ALA A 78 9.16 -0.19 -12.90
C ALA A 78 9.63 -1.28 -11.91
N ASP A 79 9.28 -1.18 -10.63
CA ASP A 79 9.69 -2.11 -9.59
C ASP A 79 9.05 -3.50 -9.80
N PRO A 80 9.86 -4.58 -9.91
CA PRO A 80 9.34 -5.94 -10.08
C PRO A 80 8.56 -6.45 -8.86
N ASP A 81 8.85 -5.95 -7.66
CA ASP A 81 8.16 -6.35 -6.43
C ASP A 81 6.76 -5.74 -6.30
N ILE A 82 6.48 -4.68 -7.08
CA ILE A 82 5.19 -4.00 -7.10
C ILE A 82 4.35 -4.57 -8.27
N SER A 83 3.41 -5.43 -7.90
CA SER A 83 2.52 -6.10 -8.84
C SER A 83 1.09 -5.55 -8.85
N SER A 84 0.80 -4.51 -8.05
CA SER A 84 -0.57 -4.03 -7.81
C SER A 84 -0.70 -2.53 -8.01
N ASP A 85 -1.60 -2.14 -8.92
CA ASP A 85 -1.95 -0.74 -9.17
C ASP A 85 -2.48 -0.03 -7.91
N LYS A 86 -3.18 -0.77 -7.04
CA LYS A 86 -3.67 -0.28 -5.74
C LYS A 86 -2.52 0.21 -4.85
N THR A 87 -1.35 -0.43 -4.93
CA THR A 87 -0.16 0.02 -4.18
C THR A 87 0.33 1.36 -4.70
N ILE A 88 0.48 1.53 -6.01
CA ILE A 88 0.90 2.81 -6.61
C ILE A 88 -0.10 3.91 -6.30
N GLN A 89 -1.40 3.62 -6.42
CA GLN A 89 -2.48 4.54 -6.06
C GLN A 89 -2.38 5.00 -4.60
N SER A 90 -2.07 4.10 -3.66
CA SER A 90 -1.90 4.47 -2.25
C SER A 90 -0.74 5.45 -2.02
N HIS A 91 0.34 5.35 -2.82
CA HIS A 91 1.43 6.32 -2.79
C HIS A 91 1.01 7.65 -3.39
N ALA A 92 0.31 7.62 -4.53
CA ALA A 92 -0.17 8.81 -5.21
C ALA A 92 -1.13 9.63 -4.33
N VAL A 93 -2.08 8.99 -3.65
CA VAL A 93 -3.01 9.66 -2.73
C VAL A 93 -2.28 10.26 -1.52
N ALA A 94 -1.29 9.56 -0.96
CA ALA A 94 -0.49 10.10 0.14
C ALA A 94 0.33 11.33 -0.30
N LEU A 95 0.89 11.30 -1.52
CA LEU A 95 1.64 12.43 -2.07
C LEU A 95 0.73 13.60 -2.47
N LEU A 96 -0.47 13.33 -2.98
CA LEU A 96 -1.49 14.34 -3.21
C LEU A 96 -1.80 15.10 -1.90
N SER A 97 -2.09 14.36 -0.82
CA SER A 97 -2.35 14.97 0.49
C SER A 97 -1.16 15.79 1.01
N PHE A 98 0.07 15.29 0.80
CA PHE A 98 1.28 16.01 1.19
C PHE A 98 1.49 17.29 0.39
N TYR A 99 1.30 17.28 -0.93
CA TYR A 99 1.48 18.46 -1.78
C TYR A 99 0.40 19.52 -1.57
N ARG A 100 -0.86 19.11 -1.36
CA ARG A 100 -1.93 20.02 -0.93
C ARG A 100 -1.57 20.70 0.39
N TRP A 101 -1.06 19.94 1.36
CA TRP A 101 -0.61 20.49 2.63
C TRP A 101 0.61 21.42 2.49
N LEU A 102 1.55 21.11 1.59
CA LEU A 102 2.70 21.97 1.31
C LEU A 102 2.25 23.35 0.83
N SER A 103 1.30 23.42 -0.10
CA SER A 103 0.77 24.68 -0.63
C SER A 103 -0.22 25.39 0.29
N THR A 104 -0.81 24.70 1.27
CA THR A 104 -1.77 25.31 2.21
C THR A 104 -1.06 26.26 3.15
N GLU A 105 -1.61 27.45 3.35
CA GLU A 105 -1.23 28.35 4.43
C GLU A 105 -2.04 28.02 5.68
N ILE A 106 -1.37 27.86 6.82
CA ILE A 106 -2.04 27.56 8.08
C ILE A 106 -1.70 28.70 9.04
N PRO A 107 -2.69 29.50 9.48
CA PRO A 107 -2.44 30.56 10.45
C PRO A 107 -2.06 29.95 11.80
N GLU A 108 -1.48 30.80 12.66
CA GLU A 108 -1.23 30.46 14.04
C GLU A 108 -2.51 29.94 14.71
N HIS A 109 -2.42 28.79 15.37
CA HIS A 109 -3.57 28.17 16.01
C HIS A 109 -3.17 27.35 17.23
N THR A 110 -4.11 27.15 18.13
CA THR A 110 -3.90 26.29 19.31
C THR A 110 -4.18 24.84 18.95
N HIS A 111 -3.20 23.97 19.14
CA HIS A 111 -3.32 22.54 18.89
C HIS A 111 -4.51 21.97 19.69
N PRO A 112 -5.49 21.32 19.02
CA PRO A 112 -6.79 21.00 19.63
C PRO A 112 -6.70 20.01 20.79
N ARG A 113 -5.72 19.10 20.79
CA ARG A 113 -5.53 18.11 21.88
C ARG A 113 -4.56 18.53 22.98
N THR A 114 -3.49 19.22 22.66
CA THR A 114 -2.41 19.53 23.61
C THR A 114 -2.53 20.93 24.19
N GLY A 115 -3.30 21.82 23.56
CA GLY A 115 -3.40 23.22 23.96
C GLY A 115 -2.14 24.04 23.65
N LEU A 116 -1.16 23.47 22.95
CA LEU A 116 0.07 24.16 22.56
C LEU A 116 -0.20 25.09 21.39
N LEU A 117 0.41 26.27 21.41
CA LEU A 117 0.36 27.23 20.33
C LEU A 117 1.28 26.76 19.19
N VAL A 118 0.72 26.65 17.99
CA VAL A 118 1.43 26.23 16.77
C VAL A 118 1.62 27.47 15.91
N ASP A 119 2.88 27.78 15.60
CA ASP A 119 3.27 28.92 14.77
C ASP A 119 2.65 28.84 13.37
N GLU A 120 2.54 30.00 12.72
CA GLU A 120 2.09 30.09 11.33
C GLU A 120 2.93 29.21 10.39
N LYS A 121 2.26 28.54 9.45
CA LYS A 121 2.88 27.78 8.37
C LYS A 121 2.70 28.52 7.05
N PRO A 122 3.76 29.12 6.49
CA PRO A 122 3.72 29.61 5.10
C PRO A 122 3.69 28.43 4.11
N PRO A 123 3.47 28.68 2.81
CA PRO A 123 3.63 27.66 1.78
C PRO A 123 5.07 27.12 1.82
N LEU A 124 5.20 25.81 1.75
CA LEU A 124 6.48 25.11 1.78
C LEU A 124 6.67 24.30 0.50
N THR A 125 7.91 23.95 0.25
CA THR A 125 8.33 23.06 -0.83
C THR A 125 9.06 21.86 -0.25
N ILE A 126 9.32 20.86 -1.10
CA ILE A 126 10.13 19.70 -0.73
C ILE A 126 11.60 20.06 -0.43
N TYR A 127 12.03 21.28 -0.76
CA TYR A 127 13.41 21.74 -0.59
C TYR A 127 13.63 22.53 0.71
N ASP A 128 12.57 22.83 1.47
CA ASP A 128 12.67 23.61 2.72
C ASP A 128 13.09 22.76 3.92
N CYS A 129 14.04 21.84 3.72
CA CYS A 129 14.62 21.06 4.80
C CYS A 129 15.86 21.77 5.36
N THR A 130 15.90 21.95 6.68
CA THR A 130 17.03 22.58 7.38
C THR A 130 17.87 21.55 8.14
N GLU A 131 18.85 22.02 8.92
CA GLU A 131 19.62 21.20 9.86
C GLU A 131 18.74 20.63 10.99
N LYS A 132 17.71 21.39 11.38
CA LYS A 132 16.74 21.03 12.40
C LYS A 132 15.67 20.16 11.79
N VAL A 133 15.59 18.92 12.26
CA VAL A 133 14.66 17.93 11.72
C VAL A 133 13.20 18.32 12.02
N GLU A 134 12.97 19.07 13.08
CA GLU A 134 11.66 19.54 13.54
C GLU A 134 11.02 20.54 12.55
N GLU A 135 11.84 21.32 11.86
CA GLU A 135 11.40 22.30 10.86
C GLU A 135 11.15 21.66 9.49
N SER A 136 11.59 20.41 9.29
CA SER A 136 11.40 19.67 8.04
C SER A 136 9.92 19.57 7.65
N PRO A 137 9.59 19.75 6.36
CA PRO A 137 8.22 19.61 5.86
C PRO A 137 7.58 18.27 6.20
N ILE A 138 8.35 17.17 6.27
CA ILE A 138 7.81 15.84 6.57
C ILE A 138 7.41 15.74 8.04
N VAL A 139 8.17 16.36 8.94
CA VAL A 139 7.91 16.35 10.37
C VAL A 139 6.72 17.24 10.69
N ARG A 140 6.68 18.44 10.10
CA ARG A 140 5.52 19.33 10.20
C ARG A 140 4.25 18.70 9.61
N TYR A 141 4.35 17.98 8.48
CA TYR A 141 3.21 17.24 7.92
C TYR A 141 2.73 16.11 8.83
N ARG A 142 3.65 15.39 9.48
CA ARG A 142 3.30 14.40 10.50
C ARG A 142 2.50 15.03 11.63
N ASP A 143 2.94 16.18 12.14
CA ASP A 143 2.29 16.87 13.26
C ASP A 143 0.90 17.40 12.87
N TYR A 144 0.79 17.98 11.67
CA TYR A 144 -0.50 18.32 11.07
C TYR A 144 -1.44 17.10 10.97
N LEU A 145 -0.94 15.95 10.53
CA LEU A 145 -1.75 14.73 10.47
C LEU A 145 -2.17 14.25 11.86
N LEU A 146 -1.33 14.42 12.88
CA LEU A 146 -1.65 14.06 14.27
C LEU A 146 -2.75 14.96 14.85
N GLU A 147 -2.70 16.25 14.55
CA GLU A 147 -3.72 17.24 14.92
C GLU A 147 -5.09 16.90 14.32
N ASN A 148 -5.09 16.49 13.05
CA ASN A 148 -6.29 16.23 12.26
C ASN A 148 -6.76 14.75 12.27
N LEU A 149 -6.28 13.94 13.22
CA LEU A 149 -6.85 12.61 13.39
C LEU A 149 -8.24 12.71 14.00
N TYR A 150 -9.15 11.86 13.56
CA TYR A 150 -10.51 11.80 14.09
C TYR A 150 -11.26 13.13 14.07
N THR A 151 -10.92 14.02 13.12
CA THR A 151 -11.69 15.25 12.90
C THR A 151 -13.05 14.85 12.31
N LYS A 152 -14.12 15.50 12.79
CA LYS A 152 -15.46 15.31 12.25
C LYS A 152 -15.59 16.19 11.01
N ASP A 153 -15.96 15.59 9.89
CA ASP A 153 -16.40 16.33 8.72
C ASP A 153 -17.74 17.03 9.01
N GLU A 154 -18.15 17.96 8.14
CA GLU A 154 -19.45 18.66 8.21
C GLU A 154 -20.65 17.70 8.27
N THR A 155 -20.46 16.46 7.80
CA THR A 155 -21.45 15.37 7.84
C THR A 155 -21.45 14.59 9.16
N GLY A 156 -20.63 14.98 10.14
CA GLY A 156 -20.44 14.29 11.41
C GLY A 156 -19.59 13.01 11.33
N LYS A 157 -19.10 12.65 10.14
CA LYS A 157 -18.24 11.48 9.95
C LYS A 157 -16.84 11.76 10.47
N VAL A 158 -16.35 10.88 11.33
CA VAL A 158 -14.99 10.98 11.89
C VAL A 158 -13.99 10.43 10.87
N GLY A 159 -13.22 11.32 10.24
CA GLY A 159 -12.15 11.00 9.30
C GLY A 159 -10.77 10.89 9.97
N GLY A 160 -9.80 10.25 9.32
CA GLY A 160 -8.40 10.25 9.76
C GLY A 160 -8.07 9.21 10.84
N SER A 161 -7.78 7.97 10.42
CA SER A 161 -7.26 6.94 11.33
C SER A 161 -5.73 7.09 11.52
N PRO A 162 -5.19 6.78 12.71
CA PRO A 162 -3.76 6.82 12.97
C PRO A 162 -2.96 5.89 12.04
N SER A 163 -3.53 4.75 11.65
CA SER A 163 -2.89 3.81 10.73
C SER A 163 -2.80 4.37 9.31
N THR A 164 -3.84 5.06 8.83
CA THR A 164 -3.82 5.73 7.52
C THR A 164 -2.81 6.87 7.52
N ALA A 165 -2.85 7.76 8.53
CA ALA A 165 -1.90 8.86 8.65
C ALA A 165 -0.44 8.37 8.75
N SER A 166 -0.19 7.35 9.58
CA SER A 166 1.13 6.73 9.67
C SER A 166 1.59 6.13 8.34
N ASN A 167 0.68 5.55 7.56
CA ASN A 167 1.00 5.02 6.24
C ASN A 167 1.35 6.16 5.27
N TYR A 168 0.64 7.29 5.31
CA TYR A 168 0.93 8.45 4.46
C TYR A 168 2.34 8.98 4.73
N VAL A 169 2.69 9.21 5.99
CA VAL A 169 4.05 9.64 6.38
C VAL A 169 5.10 8.66 5.86
N LEU A 170 4.86 7.34 5.96
CA LEU A 170 5.80 6.35 5.44
C LEU A 170 5.95 6.41 3.91
N LYS A 171 4.87 6.69 3.17
CA LYS A 171 4.94 6.87 1.71
C LYS A 171 5.75 8.11 1.33
N VAL A 172 5.60 9.21 2.08
CA VAL A 172 6.40 10.43 1.90
C VAL A 172 7.87 10.18 2.24
N VAL A 173 8.17 9.43 3.30
CA VAL A 173 9.55 9.03 3.62
C VAL A 173 10.19 8.25 2.46
N ASN A 174 9.48 7.26 1.90
CA ASN A 174 9.97 6.49 0.75
C ASN A 174 10.19 7.37 -0.48
N TYR A 175 9.35 8.39 -0.67
CA TYR A 175 9.51 9.38 -1.72
C TYR A 175 10.81 10.19 -1.54
N PHE A 176 11.10 10.71 -0.35
CA PHE A 176 12.36 11.42 -0.09
C PHE A 176 13.60 10.52 -0.21
N ILE A 177 13.50 9.24 0.16
CA ILE A 177 14.56 8.25 -0.09
C ILE A 177 14.80 8.10 -1.59
N PHE A 178 13.73 8.03 -2.39
CA PHE A 178 13.84 7.99 -3.85
C PHE A 178 14.50 9.25 -4.41
N LEU A 179 14.07 10.45 -4.00
CA LEU A 179 14.67 11.72 -4.44
C LEU A 179 16.17 11.77 -4.12
N HIS A 180 16.56 11.22 -2.96
CA HIS A 180 17.95 11.09 -2.59
C HIS A 180 18.74 10.16 -3.50
N ARG A 181 18.19 8.97 -3.77
CA ARG A 181 18.83 7.99 -4.68
C ARG A 181 19.00 8.52 -6.09
N GLN A 182 18.04 9.31 -6.58
CA GLN A 182 18.09 9.94 -7.91
C GLN A 182 18.89 11.24 -7.95
N ARG A 183 19.50 11.67 -6.82
CA ARG A 183 20.26 12.93 -6.69
C ARG A 183 19.45 14.20 -7.01
N ILE A 184 18.12 14.12 -6.95
CA ILE A 184 17.24 15.31 -7.04
C ILE A 184 17.39 16.14 -5.76
N ILE A 185 17.49 15.47 -4.62
CA ILE A 185 17.77 16.07 -3.32
C ILE A 185 18.96 15.35 -2.71
N SER A 186 19.88 16.06 -2.07
CA SER A 186 20.99 15.43 -1.34
C SER A 186 20.76 15.54 0.16
N ILE A 187 20.42 14.43 0.81
CA ILE A 187 20.34 14.37 2.27
C ILE A 187 21.74 14.58 2.83
N SER A 188 21.93 15.62 3.64
CA SER A 188 23.21 16.05 4.15
C SER A 188 23.10 16.45 5.62
N LYS A 189 24.14 17.05 6.19
CA LYS A 189 24.03 17.65 7.53
C LYS A 189 23.14 18.91 7.51
N THR A 190 23.22 19.69 6.44
CA THR A 190 22.48 20.95 6.23
C THR A 190 21.06 20.73 5.74
N PHE A 191 20.81 19.60 5.06
CA PHE A 191 19.51 19.23 4.52
C PHE A 191 19.05 17.91 5.17
N ARG A 192 18.29 18.00 6.27
CA ARG A 192 17.84 16.83 7.05
C ARG A 192 16.32 16.69 7.06
N PRO A 193 15.74 15.95 6.09
CA PRO A 193 14.30 15.72 6.05
C PRO A 193 13.81 14.86 7.21
N PHE A 194 14.60 13.89 7.69
CA PHE A 194 14.28 13.05 8.85
C PHE A 194 15.49 12.29 9.40
N GLU A 195 15.39 11.79 10.63
CA GLU A 195 16.41 10.94 11.24
C GLU A 195 16.28 9.46 10.82
N PHE A 196 17.35 8.91 10.26
CA PHE A 196 17.49 7.47 10.04
C PHE A 196 18.00 6.77 11.31
N LYS A 197 17.29 5.73 11.75
CA LYS A 197 17.80 4.77 12.74
C LYS A 197 17.93 3.42 12.07
N ALA A 198 19.16 3.02 11.78
CA ALA A 198 19.45 1.67 11.29
C ALA A 198 19.27 0.68 12.43
N LYS A 199 18.41 -0.31 12.23
CA LYS A 199 18.25 -1.47 13.12
C LYS A 199 18.63 -2.72 12.37
N THR A 200 19.65 -3.43 12.85
CA THR A 200 20.01 -4.73 12.31
C THR A 200 19.06 -5.79 12.86
N VAL A 201 18.28 -6.40 11.98
CA VAL A 201 17.40 -7.53 12.32
C VAL A 201 18.13 -8.80 11.90
N ARG A 202 18.45 -9.65 12.89
CA ARG A 202 18.98 -10.99 12.63
C ARG A 202 17.83 -11.94 12.35
N ILE A 203 17.75 -12.45 11.12
CA ILE A 203 16.83 -13.54 10.81
C ILE A 203 17.41 -14.83 11.39
N SER A 204 16.84 -15.29 12.50
CA SER A 204 17.06 -16.65 13.00
C SER A 204 16.03 -17.57 12.36
N ASN A 205 16.49 -18.49 11.50
CA ASN A 205 15.66 -19.57 11.00
C ASN A 205 15.38 -20.55 12.16
N LYS A 206 14.27 -20.34 12.89
CA LYS A 206 13.85 -21.21 14.01
C LYS A 206 13.45 -22.64 13.61
N GLY A 207 13.49 -22.99 12.31
CA GLY A 207 12.97 -24.26 11.77
C GLY A 207 13.93 -25.45 11.78
N ASN A 208 15.25 -25.26 11.89
CA ASN A 208 16.23 -26.37 11.80
C ASN A 208 17.07 -26.47 13.09
N ARG A 209 16.40 -26.65 14.24
CA ARG A 209 17.03 -26.77 15.57
C ARG A 209 17.50 -28.18 15.93
N ALA A 210 17.79 -29.01 14.93
CA ALA A 210 18.46 -30.28 15.15
C ALA A 210 19.73 -30.33 14.31
N GLN A 211 20.87 -30.46 15.00
CA GLN A 211 22.18 -30.96 14.51
C GLN A 211 23.25 -29.99 13.94
N HIS A 212 23.01 -28.69 13.73
CA HIS A 212 24.07 -27.80 13.16
C HIS A 212 24.53 -26.62 14.04
N GLU A 213 24.24 -26.61 15.35
CA GLU A 213 24.68 -25.49 16.23
C GLU A 213 26.18 -25.49 16.59
N MET A 214 26.93 -26.58 16.34
CA MET A 214 28.36 -26.67 16.66
C MET A 214 29.28 -25.88 15.69
N LEU A 215 28.77 -25.38 14.58
CA LEU A 215 29.55 -24.66 13.55
C LEU A 215 28.99 -23.25 13.24
N SER A 216 28.19 -22.67 14.14
CA SER A 216 27.56 -21.35 13.92
C SER A 216 28.57 -20.21 13.71
N HIS A 217 29.80 -20.35 14.21
CA HIS A 217 30.89 -19.39 14.03
C HIS A 217 31.49 -19.39 12.61
N LEU A 218 31.40 -20.51 11.89
CA LEU A 218 31.89 -20.66 10.50
C LEU A 218 30.84 -20.19 9.48
N ASN A 219 29.56 -20.21 9.84
CA ASN A 219 28.44 -19.80 8.99
C ASN A 219 28.06 -18.32 9.13
N ARG A 220 29.01 -17.42 9.42
CA ARG A 220 28.78 -15.95 9.38
C ARG A 220 28.33 -15.46 8.01
N SER A 221 28.52 -16.24 6.94
CA SER A 221 28.05 -15.92 5.59
C SER A 221 26.56 -16.18 5.36
N HIS A 222 25.83 -16.85 6.27
CA HIS A 222 24.44 -17.27 6.04
C HIS A 222 23.40 -16.67 6.99
N SER A 223 23.80 -16.00 8.08
CA SER A 223 22.87 -15.12 8.79
C SER A 223 22.71 -13.84 7.97
N LYS A 224 21.70 -13.78 7.11
CA LYS A 224 21.29 -12.53 6.45
C LYS A 224 20.91 -11.53 7.53
N GLU A 225 21.87 -10.70 7.95
CA GLU A 225 21.62 -9.53 8.75
C GLU A 225 20.91 -8.52 7.84
N ILE A 226 19.60 -8.34 8.04
CA ILE A 226 18.86 -7.30 7.31
C ILE A 226 19.04 -6.02 8.10
N ILE A 227 19.77 -5.06 7.53
CA ILE A 227 19.80 -3.70 8.05
C ILE A 227 18.50 -3.03 7.63
N VAL A 228 17.58 -2.86 8.58
CA VAL A 228 16.33 -2.15 8.37
C VAL A 228 16.54 -0.70 8.77
N TYR A 229 16.50 0.21 7.81
CA TYR A 229 16.43 1.63 8.08
C TYR A 229 15.02 1.97 8.56
N THR A 230 14.92 2.41 9.81
CA THR A 230 13.64 2.78 10.43
C THR A 230 13.65 4.26 10.78
N THR A 231 12.52 4.92 10.57
CA THR A 231 12.32 6.31 11.00
C THR A 231 11.47 6.33 12.27
N GLY A 232 11.82 7.18 13.23
CA GLY A 232 11.03 7.39 14.45
C GLY A 232 9.67 8.07 14.22
N LEU A 233 9.43 8.58 13.01
CA LEU A 233 8.30 9.44 12.65
C LEU A 233 6.92 8.81 12.89
N THR A 234 6.79 7.49 12.82
CA THR A 234 5.50 6.81 12.97
C THR A 234 5.17 6.44 14.41
N ARG A 235 6.10 6.66 15.36
CA ARG A 235 5.89 6.31 16.77
C ARG A 235 4.74 7.07 17.43
N PRO A 236 4.54 8.39 17.21
CA PRO A 236 3.47 9.14 17.86
C PRO A 236 2.07 8.59 17.57
N PHE A 237 1.83 8.10 16.34
CA PHE A 237 0.53 7.53 15.94
C PHE A 237 0.13 6.29 16.73
N LYS A 238 1.09 5.52 17.29
CA LYS A 238 0.79 4.27 18.01
C LYS A 238 0.17 4.50 19.38
N ASN A 239 0.38 5.68 19.96
CA ASN A 239 -0.04 5.99 21.33
C ASN A 239 -1.40 6.71 21.39
N ILE A 240 -2.02 6.97 20.23
CA ILE A 240 -3.27 7.72 20.16
C ILE A 240 -4.44 6.79 20.40
N LYS A 241 -5.16 7.07 21.48
CA LYS A 241 -6.41 6.38 21.82
C LYS A 241 -7.54 6.92 20.95
N LYS A 242 -8.48 6.05 20.63
CA LYS A 242 -9.70 6.43 19.92
C LYS A 242 -10.56 7.34 20.80
N PRO A 243 -11.18 8.39 20.24
CA PRO A 243 -12.20 9.13 20.94
C PRO A 243 -13.37 8.20 21.30
N GLN A 244 -13.94 8.35 22.48
CA GLN A 244 -15.08 7.54 22.93
C GLN A 244 -16.34 7.76 22.07
N ASP A 245 -16.47 8.94 21.45
CA ASP A 245 -17.64 9.33 20.63
C ASP A 245 -17.50 9.03 19.14
N ALA A 246 -16.42 8.35 18.72
CA ALA A 246 -16.22 8.01 17.32
C ALA A 246 -17.01 6.72 17.00
N ASP A 247 -18.01 6.79 16.11
CA ASP A 247 -18.74 5.62 15.56
C ASP A 247 -17.85 4.81 14.61
N ILE A 248 -16.74 4.30 15.13
CA ILE A 248 -15.81 3.42 14.43
C ILE A 248 -16.08 2.02 14.96
N ARG A 249 -17.04 1.34 14.34
CA ARG A 249 -17.36 -0.06 14.65
C ARG A 249 -16.18 -0.96 14.25
N GLU A 250 -15.41 -1.40 15.23
CA GLU A 250 -14.45 -2.47 15.00
C GLU A 250 -15.18 -3.80 14.89
N LEU A 251 -14.77 -4.60 13.91
CA LEU A 251 -15.22 -5.97 13.82
C LEU A 251 -14.49 -6.78 14.90
N ASN A 252 -15.25 -7.29 15.86
CA ASN A 252 -14.73 -8.23 16.84
C ASN A 252 -14.67 -9.63 16.23
N PRO A 253 -13.70 -10.47 16.65
CA PRO A 253 -13.69 -11.88 16.29
C PRO A 253 -15.00 -12.54 16.71
N LEU A 254 -15.61 -13.32 15.79
CA LEU A 254 -16.82 -14.08 16.06
C LEU A 254 -16.52 -15.14 17.12
N ARG A 255 -17.34 -15.23 18.16
CA ARG A 255 -17.24 -16.28 19.18
C ARG A 255 -17.86 -17.58 18.67
N GLU A 256 -17.53 -18.71 19.30
CA GLU A 256 -18.00 -20.02 18.86
C GLU A 256 -19.52 -20.18 19.01
N ASP A 257 -20.12 -19.57 20.03
CA ASP A 257 -21.58 -19.50 20.22
C ASP A 257 -22.27 -18.68 19.12
N GLU A 258 -21.71 -17.51 18.79
CA GLU A 258 -22.21 -16.66 17.70
C GLU A 258 -22.07 -17.35 16.33
N LYS A 259 -20.99 -18.11 16.14
CA LYS A 259 -20.74 -18.92 14.94
C LYS A 259 -21.78 -20.03 14.78
N GLN A 260 -22.12 -20.73 15.86
CA GLN A 260 -23.18 -21.75 15.82
C GLN A 260 -24.54 -21.14 15.48
N GLU A 261 -24.86 -19.97 16.02
CA GLU A 261 -26.11 -19.29 15.69
C GLU A 261 -26.14 -18.82 14.23
N LEU A 262 -25.02 -18.30 13.72
CA LEU A 262 -24.85 -17.99 12.30
C LEU A 262 -25.12 -19.22 11.43
N TYR A 263 -24.60 -20.39 11.81
CA TYR A 263 -24.79 -21.63 11.05
C TYR A 263 -26.23 -22.12 11.02
N LYS A 264 -26.97 -21.96 12.13
CA LYS A 264 -28.41 -22.25 12.15
C LYS A 264 -29.18 -21.32 11.21
N HIS A 265 -28.85 -20.04 11.19
CA HIS A 265 -29.50 -19.07 10.29
C HIS A 265 -29.20 -19.29 8.82
N LEU A 266 -28.05 -19.86 8.50
CA LEU A 266 -27.64 -20.15 7.13
C LEU A 266 -28.31 -21.40 6.53
N ASP A 267 -28.94 -22.24 7.36
CA ASP A 267 -29.58 -23.51 6.98
C ASP A 267 -28.72 -24.34 6.02
N ILE A 268 -27.46 -24.55 6.44
CA ILE A 268 -26.37 -25.10 5.61
C ILE A 268 -26.72 -26.50 5.05
N GLU A 269 -27.61 -27.24 5.72
CA GLU A 269 -28.00 -28.60 5.33
C GLU A 269 -29.12 -28.64 4.27
N ASN A 270 -29.97 -27.60 4.17
CA ASN A 270 -31.12 -27.59 3.24
C ASN A 270 -31.07 -26.48 2.18
N SER A 271 -30.13 -25.54 2.32
CA SER A 271 -30.06 -24.38 1.45
C SER A 271 -29.22 -24.65 0.20
N SER A 272 -29.85 -24.50 -0.97
CA SER A 272 -29.16 -24.39 -2.27
C SER A 272 -28.53 -22.99 -2.48
N ASP A 273 -28.56 -22.11 -1.47
CA ASP A 273 -28.03 -20.76 -1.59
C ASP A 273 -26.49 -20.76 -1.63
N THR A 274 -25.98 -20.33 -2.78
CA THR A 274 -24.55 -20.15 -3.02
C THR A 274 -23.91 -19.21 -2.00
N LYS A 275 -24.65 -18.18 -1.53
CA LYS A 275 -24.12 -17.22 -0.56
C LYS A 275 -23.92 -17.86 0.82
N ALA A 276 -24.80 -18.78 1.22
CA ALA A 276 -24.68 -19.49 2.49
C ALA A 276 -23.42 -20.37 2.49
N LEU A 277 -23.20 -21.12 1.40
CA LEU A 277 -22.02 -21.95 1.22
C LEU A 277 -20.73 -21.11 1.18
N MET A 278 -20.75 -19.95 0.51
CA MET A 278 -19.62 -19.01 0.48
C MET A 278 -19.27 -18.49 1.89
N VAL A 279 -20.27 -18.12 2.70
CA VAL A 279 -20.05 -17.65 4.07
C VAL A 279 -19.48 -18.77 4.94
N TYR A 280 -20.03 -19.98 4.85
CA TYR A 280 -19.57 -21.15 5.60
C TYR A 280 -18.14 -21.54 5.24
N LEU A 281 -17.80 -21.56 3.95
CA LEU A 281 -16.44 -21.81 3.49
C LEU A 281 -15.48 -20.75 4.04
N LYS A 282 -15.87 -19.47 4.02
CA LYS A 282 -15.05 -18.36 4.52
C LYS A 282 -14.80 -18.44 6.02
N THR A 283 -15.81 -18.81 6.82
CA THR A 283 -15.67 -18.91 8.28
C THR A 283 -14.74 -20.04 8.68
N GLU A 284 -14.77 -21.18 7.97
CA GLU A 284 -13.92 -22.34 8.28
C GLU A 284 -12.48 -22.22 7.74
N THR A 285 -12.29 -21.61 6.56
CA THR A 285 -10.99 -21.60 5.87
C THR A 285 -10.24 -20.27 5.96
N GLY A 286 -10.94 -19.19 6.34
CA GLY A 286 -10.37 -17.85 6.40
C GLY A 286 -9.99 -17.27 5.03
N LEU A 287 -10.67 -17.69 3.96
CA LEU A 287 -10.48 -17.16 2.61
C LEU A 287 -10.81 -15.65 2.54
N ARG A 288 -10.00 -14.91 1.77
CA ARG A 288 -10.31 -13.51 1.45
C ARG A 288 -11.47 -13.45 0.47
N LEU A 289 -12.15 -12.30 0.40
CA LEU A 289 -13.29 -12.12 -0.50
C LEU A 289 -12.91 -12.39 -1.97
N GLU A 290 -11.78 -11.84 -2.45
CA GLU A 290 -11.30 -12.07 -3.82
C GLU A 290 -10.97 -13.55 -4.08
N GLU A 291 -10.38 -14.24 -3.10
CA GLU A 291 -10.06 -15.68 -3.16
C GLU A 291 -11.34 -16.54 -3.19
N LEU A 292 -12.39 -16.12 -2.48
CA LEU A 292 -13.68 -16.80 -2.39
C LEU A 292 -14.48 -16.69 -3.70
N ILE A 293 -14.49 -15.50 -4.32
CA ILE A 293 -15.18 -15.25 -5.60
C ILE A 293 -14.51 -16.01 -6.75
N THR A 294 -13.19 -16.20 -6.67
CA THR A 294 -12.39 -16.88 -7.70
C THR A 294 -11.97 -18.28 -7.27
N PHE A 295 -12.70 -18.89 -6.33
CA PHE A 295 -12.39 -20.22 -5.83
C PHE A 295 -12.63 -21.25 -6.95
N PRO A 296 -11.62 -22.02 -7.37
CA PRO A 296 -11.74 -22.81 -8.59
C PRO A 296 -12.44 -24.14 -8.35
N ALA A 297 -13.36 -24.53 -9.24
CA ALA A 297 -14.03 -25.84 -9.16
C ALA A 297 -13.07 -27.03 -9.40
N SER A 298 -11.89 -26.78 -9.98
CA SER A 298 -10.87 -27.81 -10.25
C SER A 298 -10.19 -28.36 -8.99
N VAL A 299 -10.29 -27.66 -7.86
CA VAL A 299 -9.73 -28.13 -6.58
C VAL A 299 -10.75 -28.78 -5.65
N VAL A 300 -12.01 -28.84 -6.08
CA VAL A 300 -13.10 -29.47 -5.34
C VAL A 300 -13.19 -30.94 -5.76
N ASP A 301 -12.78 -31.80 -4.83
CA ASP A 301 -12.76 -33.26 -4.97
C ASP A 301 -13.40 -33.91 -3.74
N LYS A 302 -13.95 -35.11 -3.93
CA LYS A 302 -14.51 -35.90 -2.82
C LYS A 302 -13.46 -36.11 -1.72
N PRO A 303 -13.74 -35.74 -0.46
CA PRO A 303 -12.75 -35.76 0.62
C PRO A 303 -12.31 -37.19 0.92
N LYS A 304 -10.98 -37.39 0.96
CA LYS A 304 -10.33 -38.65 1.34
C LYS A 304 -9.81 -38.66 2.78
N ALA A 305 -9.85 -37.50 3.43
CA ALA A 305 -9.32 -37.26 4.77
C ALA A 305 -10.22 -36.27 5.52
N LYS A 306 -10.12 -36.26 6.86
CA LYS A 306 -10.87 -35.34 7.73
C LYS A 306 -10.61 -33.87 7.41
N VAL A 307 -9.43 -33.56 6.90
CA VAL A 307 -9.01 -32.23 6.46
C VAL A 307 -8.33 -32.38 5.10
N VAL A 308 -8.84 -31.68 4.10
CA VAL A 308 -8.29 -31.68 2.74
C VAL A 308 -7.38 -30.46 2.59
N LYS A 309 -6.13 -30.71 2.20
CA LYS A 309 -5.15 -29.65 1.93
C LYS A 309 -5.25 -29.24 0.47
N VAL A 310 -5.64 -28.00 0.23
CA VAL A 310 -5.81 -27.46 -1.12
C VAL A 310 -4.80 -26.34 -1.34
N GLN A 311 -4.07 -26.41 -2.45
CA GLN A 311 -3.18 -25.33 -2.85
C GLN A 311 -3.93 -24.36 -3.75
N ILE A 312 -3.92 -23.06 -3.41
CA ILE A 312 -4.57 -22.00 -4.17
C ILE A 312 -3.55 -20.98 -4.66
N GLY A 313 -3.73 -20.48 -5.88
CA GLY A 313 -2.90 -19.43 -6.46
C GLY A 313 -3.22 -19.15 -7.93
N GLU A 314 -3.02 -17.89 -8.33
CA GLU A 314 -3.36 -17.41 -9.68
C GLU A 314 -2.65 -18.25 -10.76
N ASN A 315 -1.38 -18.59 -10.52
CA ASN A 315 -0.56 -19.35 -11.45
C ASN A 315 -0.84 -20.87 -11.44
N ILE A 316 -1.54 -21.39 -10.43
CA ILE A 316 -1.82 -22.83 -10.30
C ILE A 316 -3.22 -23.15 -10.81
N ASN A 317 -4.22 -22.42 -10.29
CA ASN A 317 -5.63 -22.74 -10.51
C ASN A 317 -6.50 -21.50 -10.77
N GLY A 318 -5.90 -20.35 -11.06
CA GLY A 318 -6.62 -19.12 -11.37
C GLY A 318 -7.24 -18.41 -10.16
N CYS A 319 -7.05 -18.92 -8.94
CA CYS A 319 -7.55 -18.28 -7.73
C CYS A 319 -6.75 -16.99 -7.44
N LEU A 320 -7.44 -15.85 -7.32
CA LEU A 320 -6.82 -14.55 -7.09
C LEU A 320 -6.38 -14.39 -5.63
N THR A 321 -5.18 -14.89 -5.33
CA THR A 321 -4.57 -14.78 -4.00
C THR A 321 -3.87 -13.45 -3.79
N LYS A 322 -3.78 -13.05 -2.52
CA LYS A 322 -3.08 -11.80 -2.15
C LYS A 322 -1.62 -11.80 -2.64
N PHE A 323 -1.24 -10.74 -3.36
CA PHE A 323 0.09 -10.58 -3.97
C PHE A 323 0.47 -11.70 -4.95
N LYS A 324 -0.51 -12.40 -5.53
CA LYS A 324 -0.27 -13.51 -6.46
C LYS A 324 0.57 -14.65 -5.86
N LYS A 325 0.59 -14.76 -4.52
CA LYS A 325 1.37 -15.78 -3.81
C LYS A 325 0.56 -17.05 -3.63
N ASN A 326 1.17 -18.18 -3.96
CA ASN A 326 0.55 -19.48 -3.74
C ASN A 326 0.52 -19.77 -2.23
N ARG A 327 -0.61 -20.31 -1.75
CA ARG A 327 -0.74 -20.77 -0.36
C ARG A 327 -1.55 -22.06 -0.28
N THR A 328 -1.32 -22.83 0.76
CA THR A 328 -2.14 -24.00 1.09
C THR A 328 -3.18 -23.60 2.13
N ILE A 329 -4.42 -24.03 1.90
CA ILE A 329 -5.54 -23.92 2.83
C ILE A 329 -5.95 -25.32 3.29
N GLU A 330 -6.56 -25.39 4.46
CA GLU A 330 -7.06 -26.61 5.06
C GLU A 330 -8.59 -26.52 5.12
N ILE A 331 -9.26 -27.44 4.43
CA ILE A 331 -10.72 -27.47 4.32
C ILE A 331 -11.24 -28.69 5.10
N PRO A 332 -12.11 -28.51 6.11
CA PRO A 332 -12.77 -29.63 6.78
C PRO A 332 -13.54 -30.51 5.79
N ALA A 333 -13.56 -31.83 6.01
CA ALA A 333 -14.25 -32.78 5.12
C ALA A 333 -15.72 -32.43 4.91
N SER A 334 -16.44 -32.02 5.97
CA SER A 334 -17.85 -31.62 5.91
C SER A 334 -18.09 -30.47 4.92
N VAL A 335 -17.19 -29.48 4.90
CA VAL A 335 -17.27 -28.34 3.97
C VAL A 335 -16.95 -28.80 2.55
N MET A 336 -15.96 -29.69 2.39
CA MET A 336 -15.56 -30.19 1.07
C MET A 336 -16.63 -31.10 0.44
N ASP A 337 -17.33 -31.90 1.25
CA ASP A 337 -18.47 -32.71 0.79
C ASP A 337 -19.58 -31.80 0.24
N LEU A 338 -19.97 -30.75 0.98
CA LEU A 338 -20.96 -29.78 0.51
C LEU A 338 -20.53 -29.05 -0.77
N LEU A 339 -19.25 -28.69 -0.88
CA LEU A 339 -18.71 -28.09 -2.10
C LEU A 339 -18.75 -29.08 -3.28
N TYR A 340 -18.50 -30.36 -3.03
CA TYR A 340 -18.56 -31.41 -4.04
C TYR A 340 -19.99 -31.69 -4.50
N GLU A 341 -20.97 -31.63 -3.60
CA GLU A 341 -22.40 -31.74 -3.93
C GLU A 341 -22.92 -30.51 -4.69
N TYR A 342 -22.37 -29.33 -4.43
CA TYR A 342 -22.72 -28.10 -5.14
C TYR A 342 -22.11 -28.01 -6.55
N LYS A 343 -20.95 -28.62 -6.78
CA LYS A 343 -20.22 -28.66 -8.06
C LYS A 343 -20.96 -29.51 -9.10
#